data_AF-A0A5K7ZBV9-F1
#
_entry.id   AF-A0A5K7ZBV9-F1
#
_cell.length_a   1.000
_cell.length_b   1.000
_cell.length_c   1.000
_cell.angle_alpha   90.00
_cell.angle_beta   90.00
_cell.angle_gamma   90.00
#
_symmetry.space_group_name_H-M   'P 1'
#
loop_
_entity.id
_entity.type
_entity.pdbx_description
1 polymer ?
#
loop_
_entity_poly.entity_id
_entity_poly.type
_entity_poly.pdbx_seq_one_letter_code
_entity_poly.pdbx_strand_id
1 'polypeptide(L)'
;MKGTPMLDMNHIEFEDLPADFQELAETIGFEVTVKLIEARGGEGLYIPKPEKVLRAARDRAIRKEFTGRNHRELAHKYGLTVTWIRSIVNSA
;
A
#
# COMPACT_ATOMS: atom_id res chain seq x y z
N MET A 1 4.43 -48.34 -4.67
CA MET A 1 4.66 -46.91 -4.39
C MET A 1 3.46 -46.39 -3.63
N LYS A 2 3.59 -46.06 -2.33
CA LYS A 2 2.54 -45.31 -1.64
C LYS A 2 2.62 -43.88 -2.17
N GLY A 3 1.57 -43.41 -2.83
CA GLY A 3 1.54 -42.06 -3.38
C GLY A 3 1.70 -41.05 -2.25
N THR A 4 2.62 -40.10 -2.41
CA THR A 4 2.71 -38.95 -1.51
C THR A 4 1.35 -38.25 -1.51
N PRO A 5 0.74 -37.97 -0.35
CA PRO A 5 -0.48 -37.18 -0.32
C PRO A 5 -0.21 -35.81 -0.96
N MET A 6 -1.08 -35.40 -1.88
CA MET A 6 -1.02 -34.06 -2.46
C MET A 6 -1.50 -33.08 -1.39
N LEU A 7 -0.56 -32.35 -0.80
CA LEU A 7 -0.87 -31.20 0.05
C LEU A 7 -1.10 -29.98 -0.82
N ASP A 8 -2.03 -29.13 -0.39
CA ASP A 8 -2.29 -27.83 -0.98
C ASP A 8 -2.40 -26.76 0.13
N MET A 9 -2.68 -25.52 -0.26
CA MET A 9 -2.77 -24.39 0.66
C MET A 9 -3.94 -24.48 1.66
N ASN A 10 -4.87 -25.44 1.52
CA ASN A 10 -5.91 -25.67 2.52
C ASN A 10 -5.40 -26.50 3.71
N HIS A 11 -4.19 -27.06 3.61
CA HIS A 11 -3.61 -27.93 4.62
C HIS A 11 -2.55 -27.24 5.49
N ILE A 12 -2.27 -25.96 5.24
CA ILE A 12 -1.24 -25.22 6.00
C ILE A 12 -1.84 -24.61 7.27
N GLU A 13 -1.01 -24.52 8.30
CA GLU A 13 -1.29 -23.84 9.56
C GLU A 13 -0.48 -22.54 9.65
N PHE A 14 -0.77 -21.73 10.67
CA PHE A 14 -0.10 -20.45 10.86
C PHE A 14 1.41 -20.62 11.06
N GLU A 15 1.79 -21.67 11.78
CA GLU A 15 3.16 -22.03 12.13
C GLU A 15 4.00 -22.45 10.91
N ASP A 16 3.38 -22.83 9.81
CA ASP A 16 4.06 -23.16 8.55
C ASP A 16 4.55 -21.90 7.81
N LEU A 17 4.03 -20.72 8.17
CA LEU A 17 4.51 -19.46 7.59
C LEU A 17 5.91 -19.11 8.14
N PRO A 18 6.80 -18.56 7.30
CA PRO A 18 8.02 -17.90 7.79
C PRO A 18 7.70 -16.77 8.78
N ALA A 19 8.62 -16.48 9.70
CA ALA A 19 8.40 -15.48 10.77
C ALA A 19 7.89 -14.11 10.25
N ASP A 20 8.52 -13.55 9.21
CA ASP A 20 8.09 -12.27 8.62
C ASP A 20 6.65 -12.34 8.06
N PHE A 21 6.20 -13.52 7.61
CA PHE A 21 4.84 -13.75 7.12
C PHE A 21 3.85 -14.07 8.24
N GLN A 22 4.32 -14.59 9.38
CA GLN A 22 3.52 -14.69 10.60
C GLN A 22 3.18 -13.29 11.11
N GLU A 23 4.16 -12.39 11.22
CA GLU A 23 3.92 -10.98 11.59
C GLU A 23 2.97 -10.28 10.62
N LEU A 24 3.10 -10.57 9.31
CA LEU A 24 2.17 -10.07 8.31
C LEU A 24 0.76 -10.63 8.53
N ALA A 25 0.62 -11.93 8.79
CA ALA A 25 -0.66 -12.58 9.07
C ALA A 25 -1.32 -12.07 10.36
N GLU A 26 -0.56 -11.71 11.39
CA GLU A 26 -1.10 -11.01 12.57
C GLU A 26 -1.64 -9.62 12.20
N THR A 27 -1.02 -8.96 11.22
CA THR A 27 -1.40 -7.61 10.78
C THR A 27 -2.63 -7.59 9.87
N ILE A 28 -2.72 -8.52 8.90
CA ILE A 28 -3.76 -8.51 7.85
C ILE A 28 -4.73 -9.70 7.88
N GLY A 29 -4.47 -10.69 8.73
CA GLY A 29 -5.21 -11.96 8.82
C GLY A 29 -4.57 -13.10 8.04
N PHE A 30 -4.64 -14.31 8.58
CA PHE A 30 -4.05 -15.52 8.00
C PHE A 30 -4.59 -15.81 6.60
N GLU A 31 -5.92 -15.79 6.41
CA GLU A 31 -6.55 -16.10 5.12
C GLU A 31 -6.17 -15.09 4.02
N VAL A 32 -5.94 -13.83 4.39
CA VAL A 32 -5.50 -12.79 3.44
C VAL A 32 -4.04 -13.01 3.06
N THR A 33 -3.19 -13.36 4.02
CA THR A 33 -1.79 -13.71 3.78
C THR A 33 -1.67 -14.94 2.87
N VAL A 34 -2.46 -15.99 3.10
CA VAL A 34 -2.49 -17.17 2.21
C VAL A 34 -2.86 -16.78 0.78
N LYS A 35 -3.92 -15.99 0.60
CA LYS A 35 -4.31 -15.49 -0.74
C LYS A 35 -3.21 -14.65 -1.41
N LEU A 36 -2.46 -13.88 -0.63
CA LEU A 36 -1.32 -13.11 -1.16
C LEU A 36 -0.22 -14.04 -1.66
N ILE A 37 0.11 -15.10 -0.90
CA ILE A 37 1.11 -16.10 -1.28
C ILE A 37 0.66 -16.85 -2.54
N GLU A 38 -0.60 -17.27 -2.63
CA GLU A 38 -1.15 -17.93 -3.82
C GLU A 38 -1.09 -17.02 -5.06
N ALA A 39 -1.41 -15.74 -4.91
CA ALA A 39 -1.50 -14.83 -6.03
C ALA A 39 -0.13 -14.29 -6.52
N ARG A 40 0.85 -14.15 -5.62
CA ARG A 40 2.11 -13.40 -5.86
C ARG A 40 3.36 -14.10 -5.35
N GLY A 41 3.26 -15.34 -4.85
CA GLY A 41 4.38 -16.10 -4.31
C GLY A 41 5.50 -16.29 -5.34
N GLY A 42 6.75 -16.10 -4.92
CA GLY A 42 7.92 -16.14 -5.79
C GLY A 42 8.30 -14.81 -6.45
N GLU A 43 7.47 -13.77 -6.32
CA GLU A 43 7.81 -12.41 -6.75
C GLU A 43 8.53 -11.60 -5.65
N GLY A 44 9.46 -10.74 -6.05
CA GLY A 44 10.03 -9.72 -5.17
C GLY A 44 9.12 -8.49 -5.09
N LEU A 45 8.12 -8.51 -4.20
CA LEU A 45 7.17 -7.41 -4.06
C LEU A 45 7.72 -6.27 -3.18
N TYR A 46 7.75 -5.06 -3.73
CA TYR A 46 8.06 -3.85 -2.97
C TYR A 46 6.83 -3.32 -2.22
N ILE A 47 6.93 -3.17 -0.89
CA ILE A 47 5.93 -2.47 -0.10
C ILE A 47 6.25 -0.96 -0.09
N PRO A 48 5.38 -0.10 -0.68
CA PRO A 48 5.63 1.32 -0.73
C PRO A 48 5.53 1.97 0.65
N LYS A 49 6.35 2.99 0.89
CA LYS A 49 6.16 3.85 2.06
C LYS A 49 4.80 4.56 2.00
N PRO A 50 4.12 4.76 3.14
CA PRO A 50 2.81 5.41 3.18
C PRO A 50 2.76 6.76 2.45
N GLU A 51 3.83 7.57 2.53
CA GLU A 51 3.86 8.90 1.89
C GLU A 51 3.78 8.81 0.37
N LYS A 52 4.30 7.71 -0.23
CA LYS A 52 4.21 7.48 -1.67
C LYS A 52 2.77 7.19 -2.08
N VAL A 53 2.04 6.42 -1.28
CA VAL A 53 0.62 6.10 -1.51
C VAL A 53 -0.25 7.35 -1.29
N LEU A 54 0.00 8.09 -0.22
CA LEU A 54 -0.76 9.29 0.15
C LEU A 54 -0.55 10.45 -0.82
N ARG A 55 0.58 10.51 -1.53
CA ARG A 55 0.90 11.60 -2.47
C ARG A 55 -0.22 11.83 -3.48
N ALA A 56 -0.69 10.77 -4.14
CA ALA A 56 -1.75 10.90 -5.15
C ALA A 56 -3.06 11.39 -4.51
N ALA A 57 -3.42 10.89 -3.32
CA ALA A 57 -4.61 11.33 -2.61
C ALA A 57 -4.53 12.80 -2.19
N ARG A 58 -3.37 13.21 -1.63
CA ARG A 58 -3.09 14.60 -1.26
C ARG A 58 -3.19 15.52 -2.46
N ASP A 59 -2.55 15.18 -3.58
CA ASP A 59 -2.51 16.02 -4.77
C ASP A 59 -3.91 16.13 -5.41
N ARG A 60 -4.76 15.08 -5.34
CA ARG A 60 -6.18 15.19 -5.72
C ARG A 60 -6.96 16.11 -4.77
N ALA A 61 -6.73 16.02 -3.47
CA ALA A 61 -7.41 16.87 -2.49
C ALA A 61 -7.04 18.35 -2.68
N ILE A 62 -5.76 18.66 -2.88
CA ILE A 62 -5.27 20.02 -3.18
C ILE A 62 -5.95 20.59 -4.42
N ARG A 63 -6.04 19.82 -5.51
CA ARG A 63 -6.72 20.27 -6.74
C ARG A 63 -8.21 20.52 -6.51
N LYS A 64 -8.88 19.67 -5.73
CA LYS A 64 -10.31 19.82 -5.41
C LYS A 64 -10.59 21.07 -4.56
N GLU A 65 -9.68 21.41 -3.64
CA GLU A 65 -9.80 22.56 -2.74
C GLU A 65 -9.25 23.87 -3.34
N PHE A 66 -8.66 23.82 -4.53
CA PHE A 66 -8.06 24.99 -5.16
C PHE A 66 -9.12 25.95 -5.69
N THR A 67 -9.09 27.20 -5.21
CA THR A 67 -10.04 28.26 -5.58
C THR A 67 -9.48 29.22 -6.64
N GLY A 68 -8.37 28.86 -7.29
CA GLY A 68 -7.68 29.70 -8.26
C GLY A 68 -6.63 30.65 -7.66
N ARG A 69 -6.78 31.03 -6.37
CA ARG A 69 -5.88 32.00 -5.72
C ARG A 69 -5.37 31.62 -4.33
N ASN A 70 -5.95 30.61 -3.67
CA ASN A 70 -5.65 30.21 -2.27
C ASN A 70 -4.34 29.41 -2.07
N HIS A 71 -3.30 29.64 -2.88
CA HIS A 71 -2.07 28.85 -2.84
C HIS A 71 -1.37 28.87 -1.47
N ARG A 72 -1.37 30.01 -0.76
CA ARG A 72 -0.73 30.15 0.56
C ARG A 72 -1.48 29.39 1.65
N GLU A 73 -2.81 29.39 1.59
CA GLU A 73 -3.65 28.64 2.53
C GLU A 73 -3.45 27.14 2.37
N LEU A 74 -3.45 26.64 1.12
CA LEU A 74 -3.18 25.24 0.83
C LEU A 74 -1.75 24.82 1.23
N ALA A 75 -0.76 25.69 1.00
CA ALA A 75 0.62 25.46 1.44
C ALA A 75 0.70 25.25 2.96
N HIS A 76 0.03 26.11 3.73
CA HIS A 76 -0.03 25.97 5.18
C HIS A 76 -0.79 24.71 5.62
N LYS A 77 -1.98 24.47 5.06
CA LYS A 77 -2.84 23.33 5.41
C LYS A 77 -2.16 21.97 5.17
N TYR A 78 -1.42 21.83 4.08
CA TYR A 78 -0.79 20.56 3.69
C TYR A 78 0.70 20.48 4.06
N GLY A 79 1.26 21.50 4.72
CA GLY A 79 2.68 21.54 5.09
C GLY A 79 3.62 21.52 3.87
N LEU A 80 3.26 22.25 2.82
CA LEU A 80 4.00 22.30 1.55
C LEU A 80 4.45 23.72 1.23
N THR A 81 5.42 23.85 0.32
CA THR A 81 5.80 25.16 -0.21
C THR A 81 4.75 25.65 -1.21
N VAL A 82 4.58 26.96 -1.32
CA VAL A 82 3.69 27.58 -2.32
C VAL A 82 4.07 27.16 -3.75
N THR A 83 5.35 27.03 -4.03
CA THR A 83 5.85 26.54 -5.34
C THR A 83 5.41 25.10 -5.60
N TRP A 84 5.44 24.24 -4.59
CA TRP A 84 4.97 22.86 -4.72
C TRP A 84 3.46 22.79 -4.96
N ILE A 85 2.67 23.60 -4.24
CA ILE A 85 1.23 23.74 -4.51
C ILE A 85 0.97 24.18 -5.95
N ARG A 86 1.69 25.20 -6.44
CA ARG A 86 1.60 25.65 -7.85
C ARG A 86 1.89 24.53 -8.83
N SER A 87 2.94 23.74 -8.58
CA SER A 87 3.27 22.59 -9.41
C SER A 87 2.13 21.57 -9.42
N ILE A 88 1.55 21.24 -8.26
CA ILE A 88 0.45 20.28 -8.16
C ILE A 88 -0.79 20.76 -8.94
N VAL A 89 -1.21 22.02 -8.78
CA VAL A 89 -2.42 22.53 -9.44
C VAL A 89 -2.25 22.75 -10.95
N ASN A 90 -1.03 23.02 -11.41
CA ASN A 90 -0.73 23.24 -12.83
C ASN A 90 -0.33 21.96 -13.58
N SER A 91 0.06 20.91 -12.87
CA SER A 91 0.30 19.58 -13.47
C SER A 91 -1.05 18.88 -13.64
N ALA A 92 -1.64 19.01 -14.83
CA ALA A 92 -2.79 18.25 -15.29
C ALA A 92 -2.36 17.30 -16.41
#